data_AF-A0A7W0DM07-F1
#
_entry.id   AF-A0A7W0DM07-F1
#
_cell.length_a   1.000
_cell.length_b   1.000
_cell.length_c   1.000
_cell.angle_alpha   90.00
_cell.angle_beta   90.00
_cell.angle_gamma   90.00
#
_symmetry.space_group_name_H-M   'P 1'
#
loop_
_entity.id
_entity.type
_entity.pdbx_description
1 polymer ?
#
loop_
_entity_poly.entity_id
_entity_poly.type
_entity_poly.pdbx_seq_one_letter_code
_entity_poly.pdbx_strand_id
1 'polypeptide(L)'
;MAEPQGTGLTRRTVLQAAGATAAAYSLIGAAAGTARADDTPGASDRLVVYPIPTGVPLNTSFSVKARKPGGEWQTVPVVRARTKTINEKTGAGIVRSSSVASLDFTGTVEVEVTSSKGAISSARIRPLSYDIPHEVSGDTITFSLTEPRNLSIEIGGDIYDNLHLHANPIEAQPEEDDPDVIYFGPGIHTVPNNVVKVPSGKTVYLAGGAVLKARVEFVNVENARLLGRGIIWDSDAATLVAFSKNIEIDGILALNPKTGYSCTIGQSKQVTVRNLHSYSFGQWGDGIDVFSSEDVLIEGVFMRNSDDCIAIYAHRWDYYGDCRNVTVRNSTLWADVAHPVNMGTHGNPDKPEVIENIVFSNIDVLQHREPQVLYQGCFALNPGDRNLIRNVRIQDVRVEDFTWGQLINMRVMANRYNAAPGRGIEDVYVRNLTYDGTHANMAILTGYDADRPIKNLTFQNLAINGTVVYDKMRKPGWYLTTDMVPMFANEHVKDLRFLDAATPASTVAPQITSPDQATAIKNQVFNHLITASALPTSFNAEGLPKGLDIDTATGLISGTAEDNVGSFTVTVSATNSVGTATQTVSLTIQHA
;
A
#
# COMPACT_ATOMS: atom_id res chain seq x y z
N MET A 1 36.33 -11.25 -39.50
CA MET A 1 37.73 -10.93 -39.84
C MET A 1 38.63 -11.50 -38.75
N ALA A 2 39.70 -12.19 -39.16
CA ALA A 2 40.85 -12.68 -38.38
C ALA A 2 40.64 -13.82 -37.34
N GLU A 3 40.97 -15.03 -37.79
CA GLU A 3 41.56 -16.19 -37.08
C GLU A 3 42.86 -15.84 -36.28
N PRO A 4 43.60 -16.76 -35.58
CA PRO A 4 43.54 -18.26 -35.55
C PRO A 4 43.85 -18.97 -34.18
N GLN A 5 43.73 -20.32 -34.19
CA GLN A 5 44.57 -21.38 -33.53
C GLN A 5 44.71 -21.42 -31.99
N GLY A 6 44.74 -22.57 -31.29
CA GLY A 6 44.74 -23.99 -31.64
C GLY A 6 45.24 -24.86 -30.46
N THR A 7 44.90 -26.16 -30.49
CA THR A 7 45.50 -27.31 -29.74
C THR A 7 45.28 -27.38 -28.22
N GLY A 8 44.99 -28.49 -27.52
CA GLY A 8 44.90 -29.92 -27.83
C GLY A 8 44.64 -30.70 -26.51
N LEU A 9 44.06 -31.90 -26.63
CA LEU A 9 43.56 -32.81 -25.58
C LEU A 9 44.62 -33.36 -24.60
N THR A 10 44.22 -33.81 -23.39
CA THR A 10 44.48 -35.19 -22.87
C THR A 10 43.83 -35.50 -21.51
N ARG A 11 43.71 -36.80 -21.22
CA ARG A 11 42.82 -37.52 -20.29
C ARG A 11 43.38 -37.75 -18.87
N ARG A 12 42.41 -37.97 -17.96
CA ARG A 12 42.34 -38.90 -16.79
C ARG A 12 43.12 -38.57 -15.50
N THR A 13 42.34 -38.45 -14.41
CA THR A 13 42.40 -39.37 -13.25
C THR A 13 41.01 -39.53 -12.63
N VAL A 14 40.65 -40.78 -12.27
CA VAL A 14 39.44 -41.22 -11.54
C VAL A 14 39.90 -42.02 -10.32
N LEU A 15 39.19 -41.93 -9.19
CA LEU A 15 38.77 -43.01 -8.25
C LEU A 15 38.31 -42.36 -6.92
N GLN A 16 37.00 -42.40 -6.60
CA GLN A 16 36.30 -43.35 -5.69
C GLN A 16 36.54 -43.07 -4.19
N ALA A 17 35.62 -43.24 -3.23
CA ALA A 17 34.19 -43.56 -3.15
C ALA A 17 33.79 -43.55 -1.65
N ALA A 18 32.50 -43.31 -1.36
CA ALA A 18 31.66 -43.76 -0.21
C ALA A 18 30.60 -42.67 0.04
N GLY A 19 29.28 -42.86 -0.01
CA GLY A 19 28.46 -44.05 0.17
C GLY A 19 27.68 -43.94 1.48
N ALA A 20 26.48 -43.33 1.47
CA ALA A 20 25.42 -43.60 2.46
C ALA A 20 24.08 -42.90 2.10
N THR A 21 23.12 -43.74 1.70
CA THR A 21 21.71 -43.73 2.12
C THR A 21 20.76 -42.64 1.62
N ALA A 22 20.00 -43.00 0.59
CA ALA A 22 18.68 -42.46 0.31
C ALA A 22 17.68 -42.93 1.39
N ALA A 23 16.93 -41.99 1.95
CA ALA A 23 15.69 -42.25 2.67
C ALA A 23 14.64 -41.23 2.20
N ALA A 24 13.54 -41.77 1.70
CA ALA A 24 12.36 -41.06 1.23
C ALA A 24 11.69 -40.29 2.38
N TYR A 25 11.17 -39.10 2.09
CA TYR A 25 9.96 -38.59 2.73
C TYR A 25 9.03 -38.00 1.69
N SER A 26 7.86 -38.64 1.60
CA SER A 26 6.68 -38.20 0.89
C SER A 26 6.01 -37.04 1.62
N LEU A 27 5.37 -36.17 0.83
CA LEU A 27 4.07 -35.52 1.06
C LEU A 27 3.71 -35.11 2.50
N ILE A 28 3.55 -33.80 2.72
CA ILE A 28 2.28 -33.17 3.11
C ILE A 28 2.34 -31.72 2.64
N GLY A 29 1.32 -31.30 1.88
CA GLY A 29 1.13 -29.91 1.46
C GLY A 29 0.68 -29.05 2.64
N ALA A 30 1.20 -27.84 2.71
CA ALA A 30 0.69 -26.79 3.58
C ALA A 30 0.14 -25.67 2.70
N ALA A 31 -1.16 -25.43 2.84
CA ALA A 31 -1.89 -24.32 2.26
C ALA A 31 -1.36 -23.01 2.87
N ALA A 32 -1.07 -22.03 2.02
CA ALA A 32 -0.86 -20.65 2.44
C ALA A 32 -2.24 -20.00 2.56
N GLY A 33 -2.65 -19.74 3.80
CA GLY A 33 -3.88 -19.02 4.11
C GLY A 33 -4.01 -18.75 5.60
N THR A 34 -3.96 -17.47 5.97
CA THR A 34 -4.25 -16.87 7.28
C THR A 34 -3.31 -17.24 8.46
N ALA A 35 -2.47 -16.28 8.86
CA ALA A 35 -1.83 -16.30 10.17
C ALA A 35 -2.89 -16.19 11.27
N ARG A 36 -3.27 -17.33 11.84
CA ARG A 36 -3.66 -17.42 13.24
C ARG A 36 -2.47 -17.99 14.02
N ALA A 37 -2.13 -17.32 15.11
CA ALA A 37 -1.13 -17.77 16.06
C ALA A 37 -1.52 -19.14 16.61
N ASP A 38 -0.84 -20.18 16.14
CA ASP A 38 -0.46 -21.36 16.91
C ASP A 38 0.69 -22.07 16.18
N ASP A 39 1.86 -22.02 16.82
CA ASP A 39 3.11 -22.77 16.63
C ASP A 39 3.30 -23.54 15.30
N THR A 40 3.85 -22.83 14.31
CA THR A 40 4.66 -23.44 13.24
C THR A 40 6.07 -23.68 13.79
N PRO A 41 6.77 -24.80 13.50
CA PRO A 41 8.14 -25.03 13.98
C PRO A 41 9.02 -23.82 13.62
N GLY A 42 9.52 -23.13 14.65
CA GLY A 42 10.07 -21.77 14.54
C GLY A 42 11.02 -21.62 13.35
N ALA A 43 10.65 -20.74 12.41
CA ALA A 43 11.60 -20.25 11.43
C ALA A 43 12.78 -19.68 12.22
N SER A 44 13.97 -20.27 12.05
CA SER A 44 15.17 -19.85 12.78
C SER A 44 15.35 -18.34 12.66
N ASP A 45 15.70 -17.67 13.77
CA ASP A 45 15.94 -16.23 13.75
C ASP A 45 17.01 -15.89 12.69
N ARG A 46 16.66 -14.98 11.78
CA ARG A 46 17.56 -14.44 10.75
C ARG A 46 17.44 -12.93 10.73
N LEU A 47 18.56 -12.24 10.57
CA LEU A 47 18.64 -10.79 10.42
C LEU A 47 19.57 -10.49 9.25
N VAL A 48 19.13 -9.63 8.35
CA VAL A 48 19.91 -9.08 7.24
C VAL A 48 19.89 -7.57 7.35
N VAL A 49 21.09 -6.96 7.31
CA VAL A 49 21.28 -5.52 7.28
C VAL A 49 22.09 -5.19 6.04
N TYR A 50 21.67 -4.16 5.32
CA TYR A 50 22.28 -3.79 4.05
C TYR A 50 23.24 -2.61 4.23
N PRO A 51 24.44 -2.63 3.60
CA PRO A 51 25.32 -1.48 3.61
C PRO A 51 24.73 -0.35 2.78
N ILE A 52 25.11 0.90 3.08
CA ILE A 52 24.78 2.06 2.26
C ILE A 52 26.05 2.56 1.56
N PRO A 53 26.05 2.70 0.21
CA PRO A 53 27.20 3.19 -0.53
C PRO A 53 27.67 4.58 -0.09
N THR A 54 28.98 4.80 -0.12
CA THR A 54 29.56 6.13 0.10
C THR A 54 28.99 7.14 -0.89
N GLY A 55 28.56 8.30 -0.38
CA GLY A 55 27.96 9.38 -1.19
C GLY A 55 26.45 9.52 -1.02
N VAL A 56 25.76 8.51 -0.48
CA VAL A 56 24.37 8.66 -0.03
C VAL A 56 24.34 9.39 1.32
N PRO A 57 23.60 10.51 1.45
CA PRO A 57 23.54 11.24 2.70
C PRO A 57 22.89 10.41 3.82
N LEU A 58 23.60 10.30 4.94
CA LEU A 58 23.07 9.74 6.19
C LEU A 58 22.45 10.85 7.05
N ASN A 59 21.58 10.47 7.98
CA ASN A 59 21.11 11.34 9.05
C ASN A 59 21.63 10.83 10.39
N THR A 60 22.06 11.74 11.26
CA THR A 60 22.74 11.42 12.53
C THR A 60 21.87 11.71 13.75
N SER A 61 20.59 12.08 13.56
CA SER A 61 19.64 12.26 14.66
C SER A 61 19.44 10.99 15.48
N PHE A 62 19.68 9.82 14.88
CA PHE A 62 19.55 8.51 15.52
C PHE A 62 20.70 7.59 15.11
N SER A 63 21.10 6.73 16.04
CA SER A 63 21.91 5.54 15.76
C SER A 63 21.04 4.31 15.99
N VAL A 64 21.04 3.36 15.04
CA VAL A 64 20.20 2.16 15.10
C VAL A 64 21.08 0.91 15.10
N LYS A 65 20.78 -0.03 15.98
CA LYS A 65 21.34 -1.38 15.95
C LYS A 65 20.23 -2.42 16.00
N ALA A 66 20.50 -3.57 15.42
CA ALA A 66 19.61 -4.72 15.50
C ALA A 66 20.40 -6.01 15.73
N ARG A 67 19.79 -6.99 16.38
CA ARG A 67 20.34 -8.34 16.53
C ARG A 67 19.25 -9.38 16.60
N LYS A 68 19.63 -10.62 16.36
CA LYS A 68 18.82 -11.77 16.79
C LYS A 68 18.94 -11.92 18.31
N PRO A 69 17.96 -12.52 18.99
CA PRO A 69 18.07 -12.84 20.41
C PRO A 69 19.40 -13.54 20.74
N GLY A 70 20.15 -12.99 21.70
CA GLY A 70 21.46 -13.50 22.10
C GLY A 70 22.61 -13.34 21.08
N GLY A 71 22.38 -12.69 19.95
CA GLY A 71 23.39 -12.39 18.92
C GLY A 71 24.20 -11.12 19.18
N GLU A 72 25.13 -10.83 18.26
CA GLU A 72 25.87 -9.56 18.24
C GLU A 72 25.03 -8.44 17.63
N TRP A 73 25.19 -7.23 18.18
CA TRP A 73 24.56 -6.02 17.64
C TRP A 73 25.17 -5.62 16.30
N GLN A 74 24.33 -5.47 15.29
CA GLN A 74 24.70 -4.97 13.97
C GLN A 74 24.18 -3.55 13.78
N THR A 75 25.04 -2.64 13.34
CA THR A 75 24.63 -1.28 12.99
C THR A 75 23.74 -1.29 11.76
N VAL A 76 22.55 -0.69 11.86
CA VAL A 76 21.64 -0.47 10.74
C VAL A 76 21.86 0.95 10.21
N PRO A 77 22.28 1.12 8.94
CA PRO A 77 22.48 2.46 8.39
C PRO A 77 21.21 3.31 8.40
N VAL A 78 21.36 4.60 8.74
CA VAL A 78 20.25 5.57 8.78
C VAL A 78 20.43 6.57 7.64
N VAL A 79 19.67 6.39 6.57
CA VAL A 79 19.69 7.29 5.41
C VAL A 79 18.83 8.52 5.66
N ARG A 80 19.22 9.65 5.05
CA ARG A 80 18.50 10.91 5.17
C ARG A 80 17.33 10.98 4.19
N ALA A 81 16.13 10.91 4.73
CA ALA A 81 14.92 11.33 4.03
C ALA A 81 14.76 12.85 4.07
N ARG A 82 14.13 13.40 3.05
CA ARG A 82 13.64 14.76 2.97
C ARG A 82 12.14 14.74 2.91
N THR A 83 11.54 15.57 3.74
CA THR A 83 10.10 15.74 3.85
C THR A 83 9.78 17.21 3.67
N LYS A 84 8.53 17.53 3.33
CA LYS A 84 8.12 18.92 3.12
C LYS A 84 6.74 19.17 3.70
N THR A 85 6.61 20.24 4.45
CA THR A 85 5.32 20.84 4.80
C THR A 85 5.15 22.19 4.11
N ILE A 86 3.97 22.79 4.23
CA ILE A 86 3.67 24.12 3.68
C ILE A 86 3.51 25.14 4.82
N ASN A 87 4.13 26.30 4.66
CA ASN A 87 3.82 27.50 5.45
C ASN A 87 2.42 27.99 5.08
N GLU A 88 1.50 27.97 6.03
CA GLU A 88 0.09 28.28 5.82
C GLU A 88 -0.20 29.73 5.44
N LYS A 89 0.73 30.66 5.72
CA LYS A 89 0.57 32.09 5.41
C LYS A 89 1.11 32.46 4.03
N THR A 90 2.19 31.81 3.59
CA THR A 90 2.89 32.18 2.36
C THR A 90 2.77 31.14 1.24
N GLY A 91 2.35 29.91 1.56
CA GLY A 91 2.38 28.78 0.64
C GLY A 91 3.78 28.23 0.37
N ALA A 92 4.83 28.78 1.01
CA ALA A 92 6.20 28.33 0.80
C ALA A 92 6.43 26.93 1.39
N GLY A 93 7.14 26.08 0.64
CA GLY A 93 7.57 24.77 1.12
C GLY A 93 8.65 24.88 2.19
N ILE A 94 8.48 24.11 3.28
CA ILE A 94 9.46 23.97 4.36
C ILE A 94 10.00 22.54 4.29
N VAL A 95 11.20 22.40 3.73
CA VAL A 95 11.87 21.10 3.62
C VAL A 95 12.61 20.80 4.92
N ARG A 96 12.43 19.58 5.44
CA ARG A 96 13.08 19.07 6.65
C ARG A 96 13.83 17.79 6.33
N SER A 97 14.78 17.44 7.19
CA SER A 97 15.41 16.12 7.17
C SER A 97 14.68 15.21 8.15
N SER A 98 14.62 13.93 7.81
CA SER A 98 14.14 12.86 8.68
C SER A 98 15.04 11.63 8.52
N SER A 99 14.80 10.59 9.30
CA SER A 99 15.67 9.41 9.36
C SER A 99 14.94 8.17 8.87
N VAL A 100 15.57 7.37 8.01
CA VAL A 100 15.02 6.10 7.51
C VAL A 100 16.08 5.00 7.66
N ALA A 101 15.67 3.87 8.22
CA ALA A 101 16.50 2.67 8.36
C ALA A 101 15.72 1.46 7.85
N SER A 102 16.42 0.46 7.34
CA SER A 102 15.80 -0.77 6.84
C SER A 102 16.61 -1.99 7.23
N LEU A 103 15.91 -3.05 7.61
CA LEU A 103 16.47 -4.38 7.91
C LEU A 103 15.47 -5.43 7.46
N ASP A 104 15.94 -6.66 7.27
CA ASP A 104 15.06 -7.79 6.95
C ASP A 104 15.25 -8.90 7.98
N PHE A 105 14.17 -9.57 8.36
CA PHE A 105 14.26 -10.64 9.36
C PHE A 105 13.18 -11.72 9.21
N THR A 106 13.46 -12.87 9.83
CA THR A 106 12.48 -13.92 10.15
C THR A 106 12.64 -14.29 11.61
N GLY A 107 11.56 -14.71 12.28
CA GLY A 107 11.59 -15.00 13.71
C GLY A 107 11.57 -13.71 14.53
N THR A 108 12.48 -13.56 15.48
CA THR A 108 12.57 -12.38 16.35
C THR A 108 13.81 -11.53 16.05
N VAL A 109 13.66 -10.21 16.13
CA VAL A 109 14.76 -9.23 16.12
C VAL A 109 14.63 -8.29 17.31
N GLU A 110 15.74 -8.03 17.99
CA GLU A 110 15.87 -6.97 19.01
C GLU A 110 16.45 -5.72 18.34
N VAL A 111 15.90 -4.55 18.66
CA VAL A 111 16.27 -3.27 18.08
C VAL A 111 16.65 -2.28 19.18
N GLU A 112 17.75 -1.56 18.98
CA GLU A 112 18.24 -0.48 19.82
C GLU A 112 18.27 0.82 19.00
N VAL A 113 17.61 1.87 19.49
CA VAL A 113 17.58 3.21 18.86
C VAL A 113 18.10 4.22 19.86
N THR A 114 19.29 4.77 19.61
CA THR A 114 19.90 5.83 20.43
C THR A 114 19.68 7.19 19.79
N SER A 115 19.13 8.13 20.54
CA SER A 115 18.86 9.52 20.12
C SER A 115 20.08 10.41 20.30
N SER A 116 20.50 11.13 19.26
CA SER A 116 21.53 12.16 19.39
C SER A 116 21.01 13.44 20.08
N LYS A 117 19.69 13.53 20.32
CA LYS A 117 19.03 14.68 20.95
C LYS A 117 19.18 14.67 22.48
N GLY A 118 19.79 13.62 23.05
CA GLY A 118 19.99 13.44 24.48
C GLY A 118 18.92 12.57 25.12
N ALA A 119 18.78 12.69 26.44
CA ALA A 119 17.87 11.86 27.22
C ALA A 119 16.41 11.96 26.74
N ILE A 120 15.76 10.81 26.67
CA ILE A 120 14.40 10.65 26.17
C ILE A 120 13.41 10.88 27.32
N SER A 121 12.62 11.94 27.21
CA SER A 121 11.53 12.23 28.16
C SER A 121 10.24 11.49 27.81
N SER A 122 9.99 11.25 26.52
CA SER A 122 8.88 10.45 26.01
C SER A 122 9.24 9.86 24.65
N ALA A 123 8.71 8.67 24.38
CA ALA A 123 8.83 7.98 23.12
C ALA A 123 7.48 7.37 22.72
N ARG A 124 7.25 7.25 21.41
CA ARG A 124 6.16 6.45 20.85
C ARG A 124 6.64 5.72 19.60
N ILE A 125 6.15 4.51 19.41
CA ILE A 125 6.38 3.69 18.21
C ILE A 125 5.02 3.53 17.55
N ARG A 126 4.88 4.01 16.30
CA ARG A 126 3.64 4.04 15.54
C ARG A 126 3.75 3.18 14.27
N PRO A 127 2.66 2.64 13.72
CA PRO A 127 1.27 2.75 14.17
C PRO A 127 1.02 2.28 15.60
N LEU A 128 0.24 3.03 16.37
CA LEU A 128 -0.09 2.71 17.77
C LEU A 128 -0.89 1.41 17.88
N SER A 129 -1.56 1.01 16.79
CA SER A 129 -2.28 -0.25 16.66
C SER A 129 -1.39 -1.49 16.80
N TYR A 130 -0.07 -1.36 16.63
CA TYR A 130 0.87 -2.46 16.85
C TYR A 130 1.21 -2.68 18.33
N ASP A 131 0.92 -1.71 19.21
CA ASP A 131 1.13 -1.79 20.66
C ASP A 131 2.51 -2.36 21.05
N ILE A 132 3.56 -1.86 20.41
CA ILE A 132 4.92 -2.41 20.55
C ILE A 132 5.47 -2.08 21.95
N PRO A 133 5.72 -3.10 22.80
CA PRO A 133 6.35 -2.89 24.08
C PRO A 133 7.80 -2.43 23.88
N HIS A 134 8.20 -1.40 24.61
CA HIS A 134 9.54 -0.83 24.51
C HIS A 134 10.00 -0.29 25.87
N GLU A 135 11.32 -0.27 26.04
CA GLU A 135 11.98 0.30 27.22
C GLU A 135 12.77 1.54 26.82
N VAL A 136 12.76 2.55 27.69
CA VAL A 136 13.56 3.77 27.55
C VAL A 136 14.59 3.81 28.67
N SER A 137 15.87 3.93 28.30
CA SER A 137 16.98 4.08 29.24
C SER A 137 17.91 5.20 28.77
N GLY A 138 17.93 6.31 29.49
CA GLY A 138 18.72 7.48 29.12
C GLY A 138 18.27 8.04 27.76
N ASP A 139 19.14 7.95 26.75
CA ASP A 139 18.94 8.41 25.38
C ASP A 139 18.51 7.29 24.41
N THR A 140 18.24 6.08 24.92
CA THR A 140 18.08 4.88 24.11
C THR A 140 16.72 4.22 24.32
N ILE A 141 16.09 3.81 23.21
CA ILE A 141 14.88 2.98 23.16
C ILE A 141 15.29 1.57 22.75
N THR A 142 14.76 0.55 23.44
CA THR A 142 14.91 -0.85 23.03
C THR A 142 13.56 -1.54 22.92
N PHE A 143 13.40 -2.39 21.91
CA PHE A 143 12.19 -3.17 21.68
C PHE A 143 12.51 -4.43 20.85
N SER A 144 11.54 -5.33 20.73
CA SER A 144 11.65 -6.50 19.86
C SER A 144 10.50 -6.54 18.87
N LEU A 145 10.75 -7.13 17.70
CA LEU A 145 9.73 -7.43 16.70
C LEU A 145 9.75 -8.94 16.42
N THR A 146 8.57 -9.54 16.31
CA THR A 146 8.37 -10.96 15.99
C THR A 146 7.82 -11.17 14.58
N GLU A 147 7.53 -10.08 13.88
CA GLU A 147 7.05 -10.09 12.51
C GLU A 147 7.44 -8.78 11.79
N PRO A 148 7.59 -8.79 10.46
CA PRO A 148 7.86 -7.59 9.68
C PRO A 148 6.85 -6.47 9.92
N ARG A 149 7.34 -5.24 10.14
CA ARG A 149 6.53 -4.05 10.45
C ARG A 149 7.20 -2.77 9.93
N ASN A 150 6.36 -1.79 9.59
CA ASN A 150 6.77 -0.44 9.23
C ASN A 150 6.49 0.52 10.39
N LEU A 151 7.52 1.17 10.92
CA LEU A 151 7.45 1.92 12.17
C LEU A 151 7.86 3.39 12.01
N SER A 152 7.20 4.27 12.74
CA SER A 152 7.66 5.63 13.08
C SER A 152 8.00 5.67 14.57
N ILE A 153 9.27 5.90 14.89
CA ILE A 153 9.78 6.07 16.25
C ILE A 153 9.99 7.57 16.50
N GLU A 154 9.20 8.11 17.43
CA GLU A 154 9.11 9.54 17.67
C GLU A 154 9.49 9.87 19.10
N ILE A 155 10.39 10.84 19.29
CA ILE A 155 10.97 11.22 20.58
C ILE A 155 10.54 12.63 20.94
N GLY A 156 10.06 12.83 22.16
CA GLY A 156 9.68 14.15 22.67
C GLY A 156 8.51 14.80 21.92
N GLY A 157 7.70 14.01 21.21
CA GLY A 157 6.61 14.50 20.35
C GLY A 157 7.04 15.09 19.01
N ASP A 158 8.33 14.99 18.64
CA ASP A 158 8.81 15.44 17.34
C ASP A 158 8.46 14.43 16.24
N ILE A 159 7.52 14.83 15.39
CA ILE A 159 7.02 14.03 14.26
C ILE A 159 7.74 14.34 12.94
N TYR A 160 8.67 15.30 12.95
CA TYR A 160 9.35 15.76 11.74
C TYR A 160 10.74 15.13 11.60
N ASP A 161 11.55 15.20 12.66
CA ASP A 161 12.85 14.53 12.73
C ASP A 161 12.76 13.26 13.60
N ASN A 162 11.86 12.37 13.20
CA ASN A 162 11.66 11.04 13.74
C ASN A 162 12.46 9.98 12.94
N LEU A 163 12.52 8.76 13.46
CA LEU A 163 13.10 7.62 12.75
C LEU A 163 11.98 6.77 12.16
N HIS A 164 12.10 6.42 10.89
CA HIS A 164 11.29 5.39 10.26
C HIS A 164 12.11 4.12 10.14
N LEU A 165 11.58 3.01 10.64
CA LEU A 165 12.22 1.70 10.56
C LEU A 165 11.33 0.77 9.73
N HIS A 166 11.84 0.34 8.59
CA HIS A 166 11.22 -0.68 7.75
C HIS A 166 11.87 -2.02 8.06
N ALA A 167 11.19 -2.85 8.85
CA ALA A 167 11.60 -4.21 9.13
C ALA A 167 10.85 -5.15 8.18
N ASN A 168 11.49 -5.60 7.11
CA ASN A 168 10.86 -6.35 6.02
C ASN A 168 10.96 -7.86 6.22
N PRO A 169 10.11 -8.67 5.55
CA PRO A 169 10.43 -10.08 5.34
C PRO A 169 11.71 -10.23 4.51
N ILE A 170 12.46 -11.30 4.76
CA ILE A 170 13.59 -11.68 3.90
C ILE A 170 13.07 -12.11 2.53
N GLU A 171 13.59 -11.49 1.47
CA GLU A 171 13.22 -11.80 0.08
C GLU A 171 13.96 -13.01 -0.49
N ALA A 172 13.36 -13.62 -1.52
CA ALA A 172 14.07 -14.48 -2.45
C ALA A 172 14.80 -13.61 -3.48
N GLN A 173 16.10 -13.82 -3.65
CA GLN A 173 16.91 -13.06 -4.60
C GLN A 173 17.04 -13.84 -5.91
N PRO A 174 16.89 -13.20 -7.07
CA PRO A 174 17.22 -13.84 -8.34
C PRO A 174 18.74 -14.03 -8.48
N GLU A 175 19.14 -14.99 -9.31
CA GLU A 175 20.54 -15.16 -9.69
C GLU A 175 21.02 -13.96 -10.53
N GLU A 176 22.23 -13.48 -10.27
CA GLU A 176 22.78 -12.30 -10.94
C GLU A 176 23.01 -12.52 -12.45
N ASP A 177 23.30 -13.75 -12.86
CA ASP A 177 23.57 -14.13 -14.25
C ASP A 177 22.33 -14.65 -15.00
N ASP A 178 21.14 -14.57 -14.39
CA ASP A 178 19.89 -14.91 -15.05
C ASP A 178 19.65 -13.97 -16.26
N PRO A 179 19.50 -14.50 -17.49
CA PRO A 179 19.33 -13.68 -18.69
C PRO A 179 18.04 -12.85 -18.70
N ASP A 180 17.07 -13.15 -17.84
CA ASP A 180 15.81 -12.42 -17.67
C ASP A 180 15.88 -11.36 -16.56
N VAL A 181 17.05 -11.19 -15.94
CA VAL A 181 17.27 -10.24 -14.84
C VAL A 181 18.21 -9.11 -15.26
N ILE A 182 17.75 -7.88 -15.05
CA ILE A 182 18.58 -6.67 -15.10
C ILE A 182 19.01 -6.38 -13.67
N TYR A 183 20.19 -6.88 -13.31
CA TYR A 183 20.70 -6.86 -11.94
C TYR A 183 21.48 -5.58 -11.63
N PHE A 184 21.14 -4.91 -10.52
CA PHE A 184 21.92 -3.83 -9.92
C PHE A 184 22.38 -4.24 -8.52
N GLY A 185 23.67 -4.56 -8.39
CA GLY A 185 24.29 -4.93 -7.11
C GLY A 185 24.57 -3.73 -6.19
N PRO A 186 25.15 -3.95 -5.00
CA PRO A 186 25.49 -2.86 -4.08
C PRO A 186 26.38 -1.78 -4.71
N GLY A 187 26.01 -0.51 -4.54
CA GLY A 187 26.69 0.63 -5.16
C GLY A 187 25.75 1.71 -5.68
N ILE A 188 26.30 2.84 -6.12
CA ILE A 188 25.52 3.91 -6.76
C ILE A 188 25.53 3.68 -8.28
N HIS A 189 24.34 3.63 -8.87
CA HIS A 189 24.13 3.37 -10.29
C HIS A 189 23.47 4.55 -10.98
N THR A 190 23.91 4.82 -12.20
CA THR A 190 23.34 5.81 -13.12
C THR A 190 23.18 5.15 -14.48
N VAL A 191 22.14 5.55 -15.22
CA VAL A 191 21.86 5.05 -16.57
C VAL A 191 21.63 6.22 -17.52
N PRO A 192 21.79 6.03 -18.85
CA PRO A 192 21.50 7.08 -19.81
C PRO A 192 20.09 7.67 -19.63
N ASN A 193 20.00 8.99 -19.69
CA ASN A 193 18.76 9.76 -19.51
C ASN A 193 18.07 9.58 -18.14
N ASN A 194 18.73 8.97 -17.15
CA ASN A 194 18.18 8.67 -15.83
C ASN A 194 16.87 7.86 -15.87
N VAL A 195 16.74 6.96 -16.86
CA VAL A 195 15.57 6.07 -17.00
C VAL A 195 16.02 4.65 -17.32
N VAL A 196 15.50 3.68 -16.55
CA VAL A 196 15.57 2.25 -16.86
C VAL A 196 14.25 1.85 -17.51
N LYS A 197 14.28 1.52 -18.81
CA LYS A 197 13.11 0.98 -19.51
C LYS A 197 13.11 -0.53 -19.40
N VAL A 198 12.07 -1.11 -18.81
CA VAL A 198 11.99 -2.54 -18.56
C VAL A 198 11.24 -3.22 -19.72
N PRO A 199 11.86 -4.19 -20.42
CA PRO A 199 11.17 -4.97 -21.45
C PRO A 199 10.15 -5.96 -20.85
N SER A 200 9.19 -6.41 -21.66
CA SER A 200 8.30 -7.52 -21.29
C SER A 200 9.08 -8.77 -20.87
N GLY A 201 8.57 -9.49 -19.87
CA GLY A 201 9.18 -10.71 -19.35
C GLY A 201 10.42 -10.51 -18.47
N LYS A 202 10.93 -9.27 -18.33
CA LYS A 202 12.17 -8.99 -17.57
C LYS A 202 11.89 -8.58 -16.13
N THR A 203 12.84 -8.91 -15.27
CA THR A 203 12.90 -8.44 -13.89
C THR A 203 14.03 -7.43 -13.75
N VAL A 204 13.77 -6.21 -13.29
CA VAL A 204 14.81 -5.36 -12.70
C VAL A 204 14.94 -5.76 -11.23
N TYR A 205 16.15 -6.08 -10.79
CA TYR A 205 16.42 -6.38 -9.39
C TYR A 205 17.42 -5.38 -8.81
N LEU A 206 16.98 -4.63 -7.78
CA LEU A 206 17.83 -3.71 -7.03
C LEU A 206 18.24 -4.38 -5.71
N ALA A 207 19.45 -4.94 -5.65
CA ALA A 207 19.94 -5.62 -4.47
C ALA A 207 19.97 -4.70 -3.24
N GLY A 208 19.89 -5.28 -2.04
CA GLY A 208 20.11 -4.51 -0.81
C GLY A 208 21.48 -3.82 -0.82
N GLY A 209 21.47 -2.49 -0.64
CA GLY A 209 22.67 -1.64 -0.77
C GLY A 209 22.93 -1.10 -2.18
N ALA A 210 22.10 -1.44 -3.17
CA ALA A 210 22.06 -0.77 -4.46
C ALA A 210 21.30 0.55 -4.36
N VAL A 211 21.80 1.58 -5.05
CA VAL A 211 21.20 2.92 -5.10
C VAL A 211 21.13 3.36 -6.55
N LEU A 212 19.93 3.37 -7.11
CA LEU A 212 19.67 3.75 -8.49
C LEU A 212 19.24 5.23 -8.57
N LYS A 213 19.98 6.03 -9.35
CA LYS A 213 19.63 7.43 -9.63
C LYS A 213 18.85 7.56 -10.95
N ALA A 214 17.74 6.83 -11.06
CA ALA A 214 16.93 6.79 -12.26
C ALA A 214 15.49 6.36 -11.96
N ARG A 215 14.54 6.78 -12.80
CA ARG A 215 13.18 6.22 -12.79
C ARG A 215 13.18 4.86 -13.46
N VAL A 216 12.39 3.92 -12.97
CA VAL A 216 12.12 2.63 -13.63
C VAL A 216 10.77 2.70 -14.35
N GLU A 217 10.74 2.35 -15.63
CA GLU A 217 9.57 2.50 -16.50
C GLU A 217 9.14 1.18 -17.14
N PHE A 218 7.85 0.87 -16.97
CA PHE A 218 7.09 -0.16 -17.67
C PHE A 218 6.10 0.55 -18.58
N VAL A 219 6.37 0.60 -19.89
CA VAL A 219 5.53 1.34 -20.85
C VAL A 219 5.26 0.46 -22.06
N ASN A 220 3.99 0.09 -22.28
CA ASN A 220 3.57 -0.87 -23.31
C ASN A 220 4.25 -2.24 -23.17
N VAL A 221 4.34 -2.75 -21.94
CA VAL A 221 4.98 -4.04 -21.65
C VAL A 221 4.10 -4.93 -20.79
N GLU A 222 4.46 -6.22 -20.73
CA GLU A 222 3.75 -7.20 -19.94
C GLU A 222 4.67 -8.19 -19.23
N ASN A 223 4.17 -8.76 -18.12
CA ASN A 223 4.86 -9.81 -17.35
C ASN A 223 6.26 -9.38 -16.87
N ALA A 224 6.38 -8.15 -16.36
CA ALA A 224 7.65 -7.54 -16.01
C ALA A 224 7.65 -7.06 -14.55
N ARG A 225 8.83 -7.02 -13.93
CA ARG A 225 8.95 -6.86 -12.47
C ARG A 225 10.05 -5.89 -12.06
N LEU A 226 9.86 -5.22 -10.93
CA LEU A 226 10.89 -4.48 -10.19
C LEU A 226 10.92 -5.00 -8.75
N LEU A 227 11.99 -5.69 -8.38
CA LEU A 227 12.12 -6.36 -7.09
C LEU A 227 13.38 -5.90 -6.35
N GLY A 228 13.43 -6.10 -5.04
CA GLY A 228 14.64 -5.98 -4.24
C GLY A 228 14.51 -5.05 -3.03
N ARG A 229 15.62 -4.86 -2.31
CA ARG A 229 15.76 -3.94 -1.15
C ARG A 229 16.61 -2.71 -1.45
N GLY A 230 16.79 -2.41 -2.73
CA GLY A 230 17.53 -1.25 -3.19
C GLY A 230 16.75 0.07 -3.08
N ILE A 231 17.48 1.17 -3.27
CA ILE A 231 16.94 2.52 -3.16
C ILE A 231 16.87 3.16 -4.55
N ILE A 232 15.71 3.69 -4.94
CA ILE A 232 15.64 4.68 -6.02
C ILE A 232 15.78 6.06 -5.37
N TRP A 233 16.86 6.76 -5.69
CA TRP A 233 17.28 7.94 -4.93
C TRP A 233 17.48 9.18 -5.79
N ASP A 234 16.92 10.31 -5.33
CA ASP A 234 17.16 11.64 -5.89
C ASP A 234 16.84 11.75 -7.40
N SER A 235 15.85 10.99 -7.86
CA SER A 235 15.30 10.98 -9.23
C SER A 235 14.12 11.94 -9.37
N ASP A 236 13.66 12.19 -10.60
CA ASP A 236 12.48 13.04 -10.86
C ASP A 236 11.14 12.33 -10.57
N ALA A 237 11.16 11.02 -10.39
CA ALA A 237 10.06 10.13 -9.99
C ALA A 237 10.69 8.73 -9.79
N ALA A 238 10.05 7.84 -9.05
CA ALA A 238 10.64 6.51 -8.79
C ALA A 238 10.20 5.46 -9.81
N THR A 239 8.90 5.28 -10.02
CA THR A 239 8.38 4.25 -10.93
C THR A 239 7.22 4.76 -11.80
N LEU A 240 7.13 4.22 -13.01
CA LEU A 240 6.02 4.45 -13.94
C LEU A 240 5.59 3.12 -14.56
N VAL A 241 4.30 2.82 -14.45
CA VAL A 241 3.61 1.73 -15.13
C VAL A 241 2.54 2.37 -16.02
N ALA A 242 2.71 2.30 -17.33
CA ALA A 242 1.78 2.91 -18.28
C ALA A 242 1.42 1.94 -19.41
N PHE A 243 0.13 1.83 -19.74
CA PHE A 243 -0.35 0.98 -20.84
C PHE A 243 0.18 -0.46 -20.77
N SER A 244 0.34 -0.98 -19.56
CA SER A 244 1.06 -2.23 -19.30
C SER A 244 0.17 -3.23 -18.57
N LYS A 245 0.57 -4.50 -18.60
CA LYS A 245 -0.20 -5.59 -18.00
C LYS A 245 0.67 -6.51 -17.16
N ASN A 246 0.17 -6.97 -16.02
CA ASN A 246 0.86 -7.96 -15.18
C ASN A 246 2.26 -7.47 -14.75
N ILE A 247 2.25 -6.39 -13.96
CA ILE A 247 3.46 -5.73 -13.47
C ILE A 247 3.54 -5.85 -11.95
N GLU A 248 4.71 -6.23 -11.46
CA GLU A 248 4.99 -6.37 -10.03
C GLU A 248 6.08 -5.40 -9.59
N ILE A 249 5.85 -4.66 -8.51
CA ILE A 249 6.85 -3.83 -7.82
C ILE A 249 6.88 -4.27 -6.36
N ASP A 250 8.04 -4.74 -5.87
CA ASP A 250 8.22 -5.23 -4.49
C ASP A 250 9.50 -4.71 -3.83
N GLY A 251 9.34 -4.07 -2.67
CA GLY A 251 10.43 -3.89 -1.68
C GLY A 251 11.28 -2.64 -1.82
N ILE A 252 10.99 -1.82 -2.82
CA ILE A 252 11.81 -0.66 -3.16
C ILE A 252 11.64 0.47 -2.14
N LEU A 253 12.74 1.16 -1.83
CA LEU A 253 12.72 2.46 -1.14
C LEU A 253 12.84 3.61 -2.16
N ALA A 254 11.75 4.33 -2.40
CA ALA A 254 11.72 5.56 -3.17
C ALA A 254 12.09 6.75 -2.26
N LEU A 255 13.34 7.22 -2.36
CA LEU A 255 13.91 8.20 -1.43
C LEU A 255 14.21 9.53 -2.13
N ASN A 256 13.54 10.58 -1.66
CA ASN A 256 13.74 11.97 -2.08
C ASN A 256 13.51 12.23 -3.57
N PRO A 257 12.40 11.75 -4.20
CA PRO A 257 12.07 12.20 -5.54
C PRO A 257 11.92 13.73 -5.57
N LYS A 258 12.49 14.35 -6.60
CA LYS A 258 12.60 15.82 -6.76
C LYS A 258 11.30 16.46 -7.21
N THR A 259 10.48 15.68 -7.89
CA THR A 259 9.17 16.06 -8.41
C THR A 259 8.34 14.78 -8.59
N GLY A 260 7.09 14.91 -8.97
CA GLY A 260 6.24 13.80 -9.43
C GLY A 260 6.09 12.62 -8.46
N TYR A 261 5.66 11.51 -9.03
CA TYR A 261 5.10 10.37 -8.32
C TYR A 261 6.17 9.37 -7.89
N SER A 262 5.98 8.76 -6.73
CA SER A 262 6.77 7.60 -6.34
C SER A 262 6.37 6.37 -7.18
N CYS A 263 5.08 6.24 -7.48
CA CYS A 263 4.58 5.28 -8.46
C CYS A 263 3.39 5.86 -9.23
N THR A 264 3.48 5.88 -10.56
CA THR A 264 2.34 6.15 -11.43
C THR A 264 1.86 4.85 -12.07
N ILE A 265 0.56 4.57 -12.01
CA ILE A 265 -0.11 3.45 -12.68
C ILE A 265 -1.16 4.03 -13.63
N GLY A 266 -0.81 4.19 -14.90
CA GLY A 266 -1.67 4.77 -15.92
C GLY A 266 -2.19 3.74 -16.91
N GLN A 267 -3.50 3.68 -17.09
CA GLN A 267 -4.20 2.83 -18.05
C GLN A 267 -3.62 1.41 -18.16
N SER A 268 -3.42 0.76 -17.01
CA SER A 268 -2.75 -0.52 -16.89
C SER A 268 -3.65 -1.55 -16.20
N LYS A 269 -3.34 -2.84 -16.35
CA LYS A 269 -4.16 -3.94 -15.82
C LYS A 269 -3.32 -4.98 -15.08
N GLN A 270 -3.82 -5.56 -13.99
CA GLN A 270 -3.07 -6.54 -13.18
C GLN A 270 -1.74 -5.94 -12.69
N VAL A 271 -1.81 -4.91 -11.85
CA VAL A 271 -0.60 -4.28 -11.29
C VAL A 271 -0.57 -4.52 -9.79
N THR A 272 0.55 -5.04 -9.29
CA THR A 272 0.78 -5.22 -7.87
C THR A 272 1.96 -4.39 -7.40
N VAL A 273 1.72 -3.52 -6.43
CA VAL A 273 2.75 -2.75 -5.72
C VAL A 273 2.73 -3.18 -4.27
N ARG A 274 3.84 -3.74 -3.80
CA ARG A 274 3.97 -4.26 -2.44
C ARG A 274 5.25 -3.78 -1.77
N ASN A 275 5.17 -3.57 -0.45
CA ASN A 275 6.34 -3.20 0.37
C ASN A 275 7.14 -2.00 -0.20
N LEU A 276 6.46 -1.08 -0.87
CA LEU A 276 7.05 0.16 -1.40
C LEU A 276 7.06 1.20 -0.27
N HIS A 277 8.22 1.78 -0.03
CA HIS A 277 8.40 2.85 0.96
C HIS A 277 8.77 4.15 0.25
N SER A 278 8.10 5.24 0.61
CA SER A 278 8.22 6.51 -0.11
C SER A 278 8.40 7.69 0.84
N TYR A 279 9.37 8.54 0.50
CA TYR A 279 9.69 9.77 1.22
C TYR A 279 9.94 10.91 0.24
N SER A 280 8.98 11.82 0.07
CA SER A 280 9.06 12.90 -0.91
C SER A 280 9.07 14.30 -0.28
N PHE A 281 9.66 15.24 -1.02
CA PHE A 281 9.67 16.66 -0.68
C PHE A 281 9.47 17.58 -1.88
N GLY A 282 9.39 17.00 -3.08
CA GLY A 282 9.37 17.69 -4.35
C GLY A 282 8.09 18.48 -4.62
N GLN A 283 7.97 18.99 -5.84
CA GLN A 283 6.70 19.46 -6.36
C GLN A 283 5.87 18.27 -6.86
N TRP A 284 4.57 18.21 -6.54
CA TRP A 284 3.73 17.03 -6.83
C TRP A 284 4.38 15.76 -6.26
N GLY A 285 4.78 15.81 -4.98
CA GLY A 285 5.54 14.74 -4.33
C GLY A 285 4.65 13.56 -3.94
N ASP A 286 3.81 13.11 -4.83
CA ASP A 286 2.79 12.11 -4.58
C ASP A 286 3.42 10.71 -4.33
N GLY A 287 2.68 9.87 -3.64
CA GLY A 287 3.01 8.47 -3.41
C GLY A 287 2.65 7.64 -4.62
N ILE A 288 1.50 6.94 -4.56
CA ILE A 288 1.01 6.08 -5.63
C ILE A 288 -0.26 6.66 -6.24
N ASP A 289 -0.20 6.91 -7.54
CA ASP A 289 -1.33 7.42 -8.32
C ASP A 289 -1.80 6.38 -9.33
N VAL A 290 -3.10 6.10 -9.31
CA VAL A 290 -3.76 5.18 -10.25
C VAL A 290 -4.67 5.98 -11.18
N PHE A 291 -4.50 5.85 -12.48
CA PHE A 291 -5.30 6.50 -13.51
C PHE A 291 -5.89 5.46 -14.45
N SER A 292 -7.21 5.47 -14.66
CA SER A 292 -7.90 4.67 -15.69
C SER A 292 -7.48 3.18 -15.74
N SER A 293 -7.20 2.58 -14.58
CA SER A 293 -6.57 1.25 -14.48
C SER A 293 -7.50 0.22 -13.86
N GLU A 294 -7.18 -1.06 -14.05
CA GLU A 294 -8.01 -2.18 -13.62
C GLU A 294 -7.19 -3.25 -12.87
N ASP A 295 -7.78 -3.87 -11.84
CA ASP A 295 -7.19 -4.98 -11.08
C ASP A 295 -5.82 -4.61 -10.47
N VAL A 296 -5.83 -3.57 -9.63
CA VAL A 296 -4.63 -3.02 -8.97
C VAL A 296 -4.62 -3.39 -7.49
N LEU A 297 -3.51 -3.97 -7.03
CA LEU A 297 -3.23 -4.27 -5.63
C LEU A 297 -2.10 -3.39 -5.13
N ILE A 298 -2.35 -2.65 -4.04
CA ILE A 298 -1.35 -1.90 -3.28
C ILE A 298 -1.34 -2.47 -1.86
N GLU A 299 -0.22 -3.04 -1.42
CA GLU A 299 -0.17 -3.70 -0.10
C GLU A 299 1.14 -3.48 0.67
N GLY A 300 1.05 -3.34 2.00
CA GLY A 300 2.26 -3.27 2.83
C GLY A 300 3.06 -1.97 2.66
N VAL A 301 2.48 -0.92 2.08
CA VAL A 301 3.24 0.30 1.73
C VAL A 301 3.36 1.26 2.91
N PHE A 302 4.43 2.06 2.92
CA PHE A 302 4.59 3.21 3.83
C PHE A 302 4.81 4.47 3.00
N MET A 303 3.86 5.41 3.08
CA MET A 303 3.86 6.62 2.28
C MET A 303 4.03 7.83 3.19
N ARG A 304 5.20 8.45 3.19
CA ARG A 304 5.41 9.77 3.80
C ARG A 304 5.67 10.79 2.71
N ASN A 305 4.61 11.44 2.26
CA ASN A 305 4.62 12.20 1.03
C ASN A 305 4.27 13.67 1.26
N SER A 306 4.85 14.53 0.41
CA SER A 306 4.59 15.97 0.37
C SER A 306 3.50 16.36 -0.63
N ASP A 307 2.61 15.43 -0.90
CA ASP A 307 1.36 15.53 -1.66
C ASP A 307 0.56 14.23 -1.37
N ASP A 308 -0.42 13.87 -2.19
CA ASP A 308 -1.26 12.68 -2.02
C ASP A 308 -0.44 11.40 -1.78
N CYS A 309 -0.74 10.63 -0.73
CA CYS A 309 -0.08 9.34 -0.49
C CYS A 309 -0.62 8.26 -1.43
N ILE A 310 -1.95 8.19 -1.56
CA ILE A 310 -2.65 7.32 -2.51
C ILE A 310 -3.69 8.15 -3.24
N ALA A 311 -3.60 8.20 -4.56
CA ALA A 311 -4.58 8.87 -5.41
C ALA A 311 -5.20 7.90 -6.43
N ILE A 312 -6.53 7.95 -6.57
CA ILE A 312 -7.28 7.12 -7.53
C ILE A 312 -8.13 8.02 -8.43
N TYR A 313 -7.80 7.99 -9.71
CA TYR A 313 -8.29 8.88 -10.74
C TYR A 313 -8.81 8.09 -11.96
N ALA A 314 -9.68 8.73 -12.74
CA ALA A 314 -10.07 8.23 -14.05
C ALA A 314 -9.12 8.82 -15.11
N HIS A 315 -9.64 9.62 -16.05
CA HIS A 315 -8.84 10.24 -17.10
C HIS A 315 -7.91 11.35 -16.60
N ARG A 316 -6.68 11.32 -17.11
CA ARG A 316 -5.71 12.43 -17.07
C ARG A 316 -4.73 12.26 -18.23
N TRP A 317 -4.42 13.35 -18.92
CA TRP A 317 -3.52 13.35 -20.07
C TRP A 317 -3.97 12.35 -21.14
N ASP A 318 -3.13 11.36 -21.45
CA ASP A 318 -3.37 10.33 -22.44
C ASP A 318 -3.94 9.03 -21.85
N TYR A 319 -4.26 9.00 -20.56
CA TYR A 319 -4.96 7.89 -19.90
C TYR A 319 -6.47 8.10 -20.01
N TYR A 320 -7.17 7.11 -20.55
CA TYR A 320 -8.62 7.15 -20.76
C TYR A 320 -9.29 5.90 -20.22
N GLY A 321 -10.49 6.06 -19.69
CA GLY A 321 -11.34 4.97 -19.25
C GLY A 321 -11.66 5.02 -17.76
N ASP A 322 -12.51 4.08 -17.36
CA ASP A 322 -12.87 3.85 -15.97
C ASP A 322 -11.65 3.40 -15.15
N CYS A 323 -11.70 3.61 -13.84
CA CYS A 323 -10.75 3.02 -12.90
C CYS A 323 -11.51 2.03 -12.01
N ARG A 324 -11.15 0.74 -12.03
CA ARG A 324 -11.94 -0.29 -11.35
C ARG A 324 -11.11 -1.35 -10.64
N ASN A 325 -11.68 -1.97 -9.60
CA ASN A 325 -11.08 -3.08 -8.86
C ASN A 325 -9.70 -2.73 -8.29
N VAL A 326 -9.64 -1.66 -7.49
CA VAL A 326 -8.40 -1.23 -6.80
C VAL A 326 -8.50 -1.61 -5.34
N THR A 327 -7.54 -2.40 -4.84
CA THR A 327 -7.44 -2.76 -3.43
C THR A 327 -6.17 -2.18 -2.83
N VAL A 328 -6.32 -1.42 -1.75
CA VAL A 328 -5.24 -0.91 -0.91
C VAL A 328 -5.36 -1.55 0.46
N ARG A 329 -4.35 -2.29 0.90
CA ARG A 329 -4.41 -2.96 2.21
C ARG A 329 -3.12 -2.94 3.01
N ASN A 330 -3.23 -3.17 4.32
CA ASN A 330 -2.09 -3.37 5.23
C ASN A 330 -1.04 -2.25 5.10
N SER A 331 -1.48 -1.00 4.99
CA SER A 331 -0.62 0.12 4.58
C SER A 331 -0.68 1.28 5.58
N THR A 332 0.41 2.04 5.64
CA THR A 332 0.58 3.18 6.55
C THR A 332 0.77 4.47 5.76
N LEU A 333 -0.06 5.48 6.05
CA LEU A 333 -0.14 6.72 5.28
C LEU A 333 0.18 7.93 6.16
N TRP A 334 1.06 8.79 5.66
CA TRP A 334 1.54 10.00 6.33
C TRP A 334 1.63 11.14 5.31
N ALA A 335 0.57 11.94 5.21
CA ALA A 335 0.52 13.07 4.30
C ALA A 335 1.05 14.34 4.98
N ASP A 336 2.31 14.72 4.71
CA ASP A 336 2.88 15.98 5.21
C ASP A 336 2.28 17.22 4.49
N VAL A 337 1.66 17.00 3.32
CA VAL A 337 0.82 17.93 2.54
C VAL A 337 -0.29 17.11 1.86
N ALA A 338 -1.44 17.72 1.52
CA ALA A 338 -2.55 17.08 0.81
C ALA A 338 -3.12 15.85 1.55
N HIS A 339 -3.40 14.75 0.85
CA HIS A 339 -4.27 13.70 1.37
C HIS A 339 -3.55 12.37 1.66
N PRO A 340 -3.88 11.68 2.76
CA PRO A 340 -3.58 10.26 2.87
C PRO A 340 -4.25 9.46 1.74
N VAL A 341 -5.53 9.71 1.47
CA VAL A 341 -6.26 9.12 0.34
C VAL A 341 -7.06 10.19 -0.38
N ASN A 342 -6.87 10.29 -1.70
CA ASN A 342 -7.67 11.11 -2.60
C ASN A 342 -8.26 10.26 -3.72
N MET A 343 -9.52 10.49 -4.06
CA MET A 343 -10.21 9.76 -5.13
C MET A 343 -11.17 10.68 -5.87
N GLY A 344 -11.04 10.76 -7.19
CA GLY A 344 -11.90 11.60 -8.03
C GLY A 344 -11.13 12.73 -8.69
N THR A 345 -11.60 13.97 -8.62
CA THR A 345 -11.00 15.17 -9.25
C THR A 345 -10.92 15.14 -10.78
N HIS A 346 -10.12 14.24 -11.35
CA HIS A 346 -9.82 14.12 -12.78
C HIS A 346 -10.68 13.07 -13.47
N GLY A 347 -11.16 13.42 -14.66
CA GLY A 347 -12.00 12.58 -15.50
C GLY A 347 -12.20 13.20 -16.89
N ASN A 348 -13.12 12.63 -17.66
CA ASN A 348 -13.43 13.10 -19.01
C ASN A 348 -14.89 13.59 -19.12
N PRO A 349 -15.16 14.91 -19.16
CA PRO A 349 -16.53 15.43 -19.26
C PRO A 349 -17.25 15.06 -20.57
N ASP A 350 -16.50 14.85 -21.66
CA ASP A 350 -17.06 14.51 -22.97
C ASP A 350 -17.43 13.03 -23.05
N LYS A 351 -16.71 12.18 -22.32
CA LYS A 351 -16.98 10.74 -22.15
C LYS A 351 -16.92 10.37 -20.67
N PRO A 352 -17.98 10.66 -19.89
CA PRO A 352 -17.97 10.51 -18.44
C PRO A 352 -17.62 9.09 -17.98
N GLU A 353 -16.62 8.99 -17.11
CA GLU A 353 -16.07 7.72 -16.60
C GLU A 353 -16.60 7.38 -15.21
N VAL A 354 -16.30 6.17 -14.76
CA VAL A 354 -16.64 5.64 -13.44
C VAL A 354 -15.36 5.21 -12.70
N ILE A 355 -15.28 5.54 -11.42
CA ILE A 355 -14.32 4.97 -10.48
C ILE A 355 -15.11 4.03 -9.57
N GLU A 356 -14.85 2.72 -9.65
CA GLU A 356 -15.68 1.72 -8.96
C GLU A 356 -14.94 0.53 -8.37
N ASN A 357 -15.56 -0.12 -7.39
CA ASN A 357 -15.05 -1.34 -6.75
C ASN A 357 -13.68 -1.08 -6.09
N ILE A 358 -13.65 -0.10 -5.18
CA ILE A 358 -12.44 0.31 -4.48
C ILE A 358 -12.48 -0.18 -3.05
N VAL A 359 -11.42 -0.85 -2.59
CA VAL A 359 -11.32 -1.41 -1.24
C VAL A 359 -10.10 -0.85 -0.54
N PHE A 360 -10.30 -0.13 0.56
CA PHE A 360 -9.28 0.20 1.55
C PHE A 360 -9.48 -0.70 2.76
N SER A 361 -8.47 -1.47 3.17
CA SER A 361 -8.59 -2.42 4.28
C SER A 361 -7.34 -2.44 5.15
N ASN A 362 -7.49 -2.37 6.46
CA ASN A 362 -6.34 -2.39 7.38
C ASN A 362 -5.32 -1.26 7.07
N ILE A 363 -5.79 -0.01 7.11
CA ILE A 363 -4.99 1.20 6.89
C ILE A 363 -4.74 1.96 8.19
N ASP A 364 -3.49 2.33 8.46
CA ASP A 364 -3.13 3.24 9.54
C ASP A 364 -2.78 4.62 8.97
N VAL A 365 -3.52 5.65 9.36
CA VAL A 365 -3.25 7.05 8.96
C VAL A 365 -2.56 7.75 10.12
N LEU A 366 -1.29 8.09 9.92
CA LEU A 366 -0.44 8.68 10.95
C LEU A 366 -0.38 10.21 10.89
N GLN A 367 -0.71 10.79 9.74
CA GLN A 367 -0.70 12.23 9.55
C GLN A 367 -1.60 12.63 8.40
N HIS A 368 -2.25 13.78 8.58
CA HIS A 368 -2.88 14.57 7.55
C HIS A 368 -2.64 16.05 7.87
N ARG A 369 -2.06 16.77 6.90
CA ARG A 369 -1.71 18.18 7.05
C ARG A 369 -2.02 18.97 5.79
N GLU A 370 -3.30 19.25 5.57
CA GLU A 370 -3.78 20.04 4.43
C GLU A 370 -4.48 21.34 4.88
N PRO A 371 -3.86 22.52 4.68
CA PRO A 371 -4.44 23.79 5.11
C PRO A 371 -5.66 24.22 4.28
N GLN A 372 -5.83 23.75 3.05
CA GLN A 372 -6.93 24.13 2.17
C GLN A 372 -8.19 23.32 2.48
N VAL A 373 -9.16 23.93 3.15
CA VAL A 373 -10.42 23.27 3.60
C VAL A 373 -11.14 22.47 2.51
N LEU A 374 -11.12 22.94 1.26
CA LEU A 374 -11.78 22.24 0.14
C LEU A 374 -11.09 20.94 -0.28
N TYR A 375 -9.86 20.72 0.16
CA TYR A 375 -9.00 19.59 -0.18
C TYR A 375 -8.52 18.87 1.10
N GLN A 376 -9.29 18.97 2.20
CA GLN A 376 -9.01 18.18 3.40
C GLN A 376 -9.69 16.81 3.32
N GLY A 377 -9.23 15.85 4.11
CA GLY A 377 -9.79 14.52 4.28
C GLY A 377 -8.70 13.47 4.37
N CYS A 378 -8.69 12.67 5.45
CA CYS A 378 -7.89 11.44 5.49
C CYS A 378 -8.37 10.49 4.39
N PHE A 379 -9.69 10.43 4.19
CA PHE A 379 -10.33 9.86 3.02
C PHE A 379 -11.12 10.96 2.30
N ALA A 380 -10.58 11.43 1.17
CA ALA A 380 -11.21 12.41 0.31
C ALA A 380 -11.79 11.73 -0.96
N LEU A 381 -13.11 11.81 -1.14
CA LEU A 381 -13.80 11.39 -2.36
C LEU A 381 -14.39 12.64 -3.01
N ASN A 382 -13.84 13.07 -4.14
CA ASN A 382 -14.13 14.36 -4.74
C ASN A 382 -14.44 14.30 -6.25
N PRO A 383 -15.49 13.58 -6.68
CA PRO A 383 -15.73 13.38 -8.09
C PRO A 383 -15.90 14.72 -8.84
N GLY A 384 -15.16 14.85 -9.93
CA GLY A 384 -15.07 16.00 -10.82
C GLY A 384 -15.05 15.53 -12.28
N ASP A 385 -15.09 16.44 -13.24
CA ASP A 385 -15.07 16.12 -14.68
C ASP A 385 -16.14 15.10 -15.10
N ARG A 386 -17.32 15.15 -14.46
CA ARG A 386 -18.43 14.21 -14.63
C ARG A 386 -18.10 12.75 -14.30
N ASN A 387 -17.00 12.44 -13.62
CA ASN A 387 -16.79 11.08 -13.12
C ASN A 387 -17.85 10.72 -12.05
N LEU A 388 -18.15 9.43 -11.93
CA LEU A 388 -19.00 8.86 -10.88
C LEU A 388 -18.12 7.99 -9.99
N ILE A 389 -18.17 8.19 -8.68
CA ILE A 389 -17.52 7.27 -7.73
C ILE A 389 -18.58 6.35 -7.15
N ARG A 390 -18.38 5.03 -7.21
CA ARG A 390 -19.32 4.07 -6.62
C ARG A 390 -18.71 2.80 -6.07
N ASN A 391 -19.44 2.10 -5.20
CA ASN A 391 -19.01 0.82 -4.62
C ASN A 391 -17.62 0.91 -3.98
N VAL A 392 -17.51 1.77 -2.95
CA VAL A 392 -16.26 2.00 -2.21
C VAL A 392 -16.40 1.42 -0.81
N ARG A 393 -15.45 0.57 -0.42
CA ARG A 393 -15.35 -0.01 0.91
C ARG A 393 -14.12 0.54 1.62
N ILE A 394 -14.33 1.19 2.76
CA ILE A 394 -13.27 1.65 3.65
C ILE A 394 -13.45 0.88 4.94
N GLN A 395 -12.58 -0.07 5.21
CA GLN A 395 -12.74 -0.95 6.36
C GLN A 395 -11.50 -1.11 7.20
N ASP A 396 -11.73 -1.35 8.48
CA ASP A 396 -10.68 -1.57 9.47
C ASP A 396 -9.63 -0.49 9.25
N VAL A 397 -9.93 0.75 9.65
CA VAL A 397 -9.06 1.91 9.50
C VAL A 397 -8.82 2.53 10.86
N ARG A 398 -7.57 2.85 11.20
CA ARG A 398 -7.24 3.63 12.39
C ARG A 398 -6.59 4.93 11.96
N VAL A 399 -7.22 6.03 12.33
CA VAL A 399 -6.69 7.37 12.13
C VAL A 399 -6.23 7.88 13.47
N GLU A 400 -4.92 8.08 13.62
CA GLU A 400 -4.36 8.68 14.81
C GLU A 400 -4.49 10.21 14.76
N ASP A 401 -4.20 10.88 15.88
CA ASP A 401 -4.19 12.34 15.94
C ASP A 401 -3.23 12.92 14.90
N PHE A 402 -3.77 13.74 14.01
CA PHE A 402 -3.03 14.41 12.93
C PHE A 402 -2.92 15.92 13.20
N THR A 403 -2.21 16.66 12.36
CA THR A 403 -1.91 18.07 12.64
C THR A 403 -2.94 19.04 12.08
N TRP A 404 -3.46 18.81 10.87
CA TRP A 404 -4.38 19.77 10.24
C TRP A 404 -5.19 19.12 9.11
N GLY A 405 -6.49 18.90 9.33
CA GLY A 405 -7.36 18.44 8.26
C GLY A 405 -8.69 17.86 8.73
N GLN A 406 -9.31 17.03 7.91
CA GLN A 406 -10.59 16.39 8.20
C GLN A 406 -10.42 14.88 8.26
N LEU A 407 -11.25 14.20 9.04
CA LEU A 407 -11.30 12.74 9.01
C LEU A 407 -11.80 12.24 7.65
N ILE A 408 -12.91 12.82 7.17
CA ILE A 408 -13.58 12.46 5.92
C ILE A 408 -14.02 13.72 5.19
N ASN A 409 -13.84 13.72 3.88
CA ASN A 409 -14.44 14.68 2.97
C ASN A 409 -14.98 13.97 1.74
N MET A 410 -16.30 13.93 1.61
CA MET A 410 -16.96 13.40 0.42
C MET A 410 -17.74 14.54 -0.22
N ARG A 411 -17.31 14.98 -1.40
CA ARG A 411 -17.86 16.18 -2.03
C ARG A 411 -17.89 16.03 -3.53
N VAL A 412 -19.07 16.15 -4.15
CA VAL A 412 -19.12 16.34 -5.60
C VAL A 412 -18.55 17.72 -5.93
N MET A 413 -17.43 17.71 -6.67
CA MET A 413 -16.51 18.83 -6.72
C MET A 413 -16.63 19.60 -8.02
N ALA A 414 -16.93 20.90 -7.94
CA ALA A 414 -16.70 21.86 -9.02
C ALA A 414 -15.60 22.84 -8.56
N ASN A 415 -14.40 22.72 -9.12
CA ASN A 415 -13.25 23.53 -8.70
C ASN A 415 -12.34 23.86 -9.89
N ARG A 416 -11.17 24.47 -9.61
CA ARG A 416 -10.22 24.89 -10.65
C ARG A 416 -9.51 23.75 -11.38
N TYR A 417 -9.61 22.51 -10.90
CA TYR A 417 -8.92 21.33 -11.42
C TYR A 417 -9.81 20.46 -12.31
N ASN A 418 -11.10 20.78 -12.40
CA ASN A 418 -12.06 20.12 -13.27
C ASN A 418 -12.86 21.14 -14.10
N ALA A 419 -13.33 20.72 -15.27
CA ALA A 419 -14.16 21.50 -16.18
C ALA A 419 -15.66 21.36 -15.87
N ALA A 420 -16.07 20.36 -15.09
CA ALA A 420 -17.45 20.13 -14.69
C ALA A 420 -17.53 19.42 -13.32
N PRO A 421 -18.64 19.57 -12.56
CA PRO A 421 -18.87 18.74 -11.38
C PRO A 421 -18.99 17.26 -11.75
N GLY A 422 -18.60 16.39 -10.81
CA GLY A 422 -18.86 14.95 -10.90
C GLY A 422 -20.34 14.59 -10.98
N ARG A 423 -20.64 13.33 -11.29
CA ARG A 423 -22.02 12.82 -11.38
C ARG A 423 -22.60 12.40 -10.02
N GLY A 424 -21.76 12.12 -9.03
CA GLY A 424 -22.22 11.71 -7.71
C GLY A 424 -21.21 10.82 -6.98
N ILE A 425 -21.57 10.48 -5.74
CA ILE A 425 -20.92 9.44 -4.94
C ILE A 425 -22.04 8.48 -4.51
N GLU A 426 -21.91 7.18 -4.77
CA GLU A 426 -22.93 6.20 -4.38
C GLU A 426 -22.35 4.90 -3.83
N ASP A 427 -23.08 4.23 -2.95
CA ASP A 427 -22.74 2.91 -2.40
C ASP A 427 -21.36 2.89 -1.71
N VAL A 428 -21.22 3.72 -0.68
CA VAL A 428 -19.99 3.79 0.13
C VAL A 428 -20.24 3.14 1.49
N TYR A 429 -19.39 2.17 1.83
CA TYR A 429 -19.45 1.44 3.09
C TYR A 429 -18.18 1.64 3.90
N VAL A 430 -18.32 2.37 4.99
CA VAL A 430 -17.24 2.60 5.96
C VAL A 430 -17.50 1.70 7.17
N ARG A 431 -16.61 0.75 7.45
CA ARG A 431 -16.78 -0.25 8.51
C ARG A 431 -15.56 -0.25 9.44
N ASN A 432 -15.74 -0.20 10.75
CA ASN A 432 -14.63 -0.25 11.72
C ASN A 432 -13.57 0.84 11.46
N LEU A 433 -14.00 2.09 11.37
CA LEU A 433 -13.10 3.24 11.30
C LEU A 433 -13.00 3.85 12.69
N THR A 434 -11.78 4.02 13.20
CA THR A 434 -11.52 4.74 14.44
C THR A 434 -10.75 6.03 14.17
N TYR A 435 -11.09 7.08 14.90
CA TYR A 435 -10.28 8.28 15.00
C TYR A 435 -10.00 8.59 16.47
N ASP A 436 -8.73 8.59 16.84
CA ASP A 436 -8.26 8.87 18.18
C ASP A 436 -7.35 10.10 18.16
N GLY A 437 -7.96 11.27 18.35
CA GLY A 437 -7.30 12.56 18.24
C GLY A 437 -8.20 13.76 18.54
N THR A 438 -7.60 14.95 18.51
CA THR A 438 -8.24 16.21 18.92
C THR A 438 -8.18 17.32 17.88
N HIS A 439 -7.44 17.12 16.77
CA HIS A 439 -7.18 18.17 15.78
C HIS A 439 -8.04 18.08 14.50
N ALA A 440 -8.94 17.10 14.39
CA ALA A 440 -9.84 16.99 13.25
C ALA A 440 -10.77 18.21 13.14
N ASN A 441 -10.73 18.87 11.98
CA ASN A 441 -11.74 19.81 11.56
C ASN A 441 -13.05 19.08 11.23
N MET A 442 -14.13 19.87 11.15
CA MET A 442 -15.46 19.36 10.79
C MET A 442 -15.43 18.59 9.47
N ALA A 443 -15.87 17.34 9.49
CA ALA A 443 -15.99 16.50 8.30
C ALA A 443 -17.08 17.02 7.36
N ILE A 444 -16.94 16.76 6.05
CA ILE A 444 -17.83 17.33 5.02
C ILE A 444 -18.42 16.21 4.16
N LEU A 445 -19.74 16.18 4.04
CA LEU A 445 -20.51 15.38 3.08
C LEU A 445 -21.40 16.31 2.25
N THR A 446 -21.08 16.52 0.98
CA THR A 446 -21.85 17.43 0.12
C THR A 446 -22.08 16.89 -1.28
N GLY A 447 -23.34 16.60 -1.62
CA GLY A 447 -23.77 16.52 -3.01
C GLY A 447 -23.77 17.91 -3.65
N TYR A 448 -23.67 17.99 -4.98
CA TYR A 448 -23.59 19.27 -5.68
C TYR A 448 -24.99 19.87 -5.90
N ASP A 449 -25.94 19.06 -6.35
CA ASP A 449 -27.34 19.40 -6.55
C ASP A 449 -28.20 18.11 -6.45
N ALA A 450 -29.51 18.20 -6.75
CA ALA A 450 -30.42 17.06 -6.69
C ALA A 450 -30.06 15.92 -7.66
N ASP A 451 -29.41 16.24 -8.79
CA ASP A 451 -29.02 15.28 -9.83
C ASP A 451 -27.61 14.72 -9.60
N ARG A 452 -26.82 15.35 -8.73
CA ARG A 452 -25.46 14.98 -8.36
C ARG A 452 -25.31 14.73 -6.85
N PRO A 453 -26.03 13.76 -6.29
CA PRO A 453 -26.09 13.53 -4.85
C PRO A 453 -24.94 12.69 -4.33
N ILE A 454 -24.87 12.60 -3.00
CA ILE A 454 -24.24 11.47 -2.31
C ILE A 454 -25.38 10.53 -1.89
N LYS A 455 -25.30 9.24 -2.24
CA LYS A 455 -26.34 8.25 -1.96
C LYS A 455 -25.76 7.00 -1.28
N ASN A 456 -26.55 6.35 -0.44
CA ASN A 456 -26.21 5.05 0.15
C ASN A 456 -24.85 5.03 0.87
N LEU A 457 -24.60 6.04 1.71
CA LEU A 457 -23.40 6.10 2.55
C LEU A 457 -23.69 5.49 3.92
N THR A 458 -22.99 4.42 4.25
CA THR A 458 -23.17 3.70 5.52
C THR A 458 -21.89 3.71 6.33
N PHE A 459 -21.94 4.29 7.52
CA PHE A 459 -20.95 4.10 8.57
C PHE A 459 -21.41 2.97 9.47
N GLN A 460 -20.57 1.96 9.68
CA GLN A 460 -20.79 0.91 10.66
C GLN A 460 -19.61 0.83 11.61
N ASN A 461 -19.90 0.91 12.91
CA ASN A 461 -18.88 0.87 13.95
C ASN A 461 -17.80 1.96 13.75
N LEU A 462 -18.25 3.17 13.42
CA LEU A 462 -17.41 4.38 13.46
C LEU A 462 -17.18 4.75 14.91
N ALA A 463 -15.93 4.89 15.34
CA ALA A 463 -15.60 5.34 16.69
C ALA A 463 -14.77 6.63 16.67
N ILE A 464 -15.18 7.60 17.47
CA ILE A 464 -14.46 8.86 17.69
C ILE A 464 -14.03 8.91 19.15
N ASN A 465 -12.73 8.87 19.42
CA ASN A 465 -12.15 8.88 20.76
C ASN A 465 -12.82 7.86 21.70
N GLY A 466 -12.88 6.60 21.24
CA GLY A 466 -13.52 5.49 21.95
C GLY A 466 -15.07 5.50 21.98
N THR A 467 -15.73 6.54 21.48
CA THR A 467 -17.21 6.60 21.42
C THR A 467 -17.71 6.10 20.07
N VAL A 468 -18.45 4.98 20.06
CA VAL A 468 -19.11 4.47 18.86
C VAL A 468 -20.29 5.37 18.48
N VAL A 469 -20.31 5.85 17.24
CA VAL A 469 -21.33 6.73 16.69
C VAL A 469 -22.32 5.95 15.84
N TYR A 470 -23.60 5.98 16.24
CA TYR A 470 -24.69 5.28 15.57
C TYR A 470 -26.04 5.97 15.81
N ASP A 471 -27.02 5.71 14.94
CA ASP A 471 -28.28 6.49 14.92
C ASP A 471 -29.11 6.34 16.19
N LYS A 472 -29.08 5.15 16.81
CA LYS A 472 -29.81 4.83 18.04
C LYS A 472 -29.02 5.13 19.32
N MET A 473 -27.82 5.72 19.24
CA MET A 473 -27.03 6.06 20.42
C MET A 473 -27.76 7.11 21.28
N ARG A 474 -27.48 7.13 22.59
CA ARG A 474 -28.01 8.18 23.48
C ARG A 474 -27.42 9.54 23.09
N LYS A 475 -28.27 10.46 22.68
CA LYS A 475 -27.97 11.88 22.40
C LYS A 475 -29.21 12.75 22.64
N PRO A 476 -29.09 14.08 22.78
CA PRO A 476 -30.26 14.98 22.83
C PRO A 476 -31.18 14.74 21.63
N GLY A 477 -32.49 14.81 21.84
CA GLY A 477 -33.47 14.45 20.79
C GLY A 477 -33.49 15.39 19.58
N TRP A 478 -32.90 16.58 19.69
CA TRP A 478 -32.76 17.56 18.60
C TRP A 478 -31.39 17.51 17.90
N TYR A 479 -30.49 16.59 18.29
CA TYR A 479 -29.20 16.40 17.65
C TYR A 479 -29.29 15.38 16.52
N LEU A 480 -28.60 15.65 15.43
CA LEU A 480 -28.34 14.68 14.36
C LEU A 480 -27.21 13.74 14.80
N THR A 481 -27.12 12.55 14.19
CA THR A 481 -25.97 11.66 14.44
C THR A 481 -24.65 12.28 13.96
N THR A 482 -24.71 13.10 12.91
CA THR A 482 -23.55 13.84 12.38
C THR A 482 -22.96 14.84 13.37
N ASP A 483 -23.75 15.34 14.33
CA ASP A 483 -23.26 16.23 15.40
C ASP A 483 -22.27 15.53 16.35
N MET A 484 -22.27 14.19 16.37
CA MET A 484 -21.38 13.37 17.19
C MET A 484 -20.01 13.09 16.52
N VAL A 485 -19.84 13.46 15.24
CA VAL A 485 -18.59 13.33 14.45
C VAL A 485 -18.02 14.70 14.05
N PRO A 486 -18.52 15.79 14.66
CA PRO A 486 -18.65 17.10 14.01
C PRO A 486 -18.65 17.05 12.47
N MET A 487 -19.76 16.62 11.87
CA MET A 487 -19.88 16.43 10.43
C MET A 487 -21.01 17.29 9.84
N PHE A 488 -20.74 17.96 8.73
CA PHE A 488 -21.75 18.64 7.92
C PHE A 488 -22.21 17.75 6.77
N ALA A 489 -23.52 17.51 6.66
CA ALA A 489 -24.16 16.85 5.53
C ALA A 489 -25.22 17.78 4.92
N ASN A 490 -25.12 18.08 3.62
CA ASN A 490 -26.12 18.93 2.96
C ASN A 490 -27.37 18.17 2.51
N GLU A 491 -28.36 18.88 1.99
CA GLU A 491 -29.67 18.35 1.56
C GLU A 491 -29.58 17.35 0.39
N HIS A 492 -28.42 17.26 -0.28
CA HIS A 492 -28.17 16.35 -1.39
C HIS A 492 -27.48 15.05 -0.96
N VAL A 493 -27.26 14.85 0.34
CA VAL A 493 -26.86 13.57 0.93
C VAL A 493 -28.13 12.76 1.26
N LYS A 494 -28.25 11.57 0.67
CA LYS A 494 -29.40 10.67 0.80
C LYS A 494 -28.98 9.33 1.37
N ASP A 495 -29.86 8.74 2.18
CA ASP A 495 -29.68 7.40 2.75
C ASP A 495 -28.37 7.25 3.54
N LEU A 496 -28.00 8.31 4.27
CA LEU A 496 -26.89 8.30 5.23
C LEU A 496 -27.30 7.50 6.48
N ARG A 497 -26.52 6.48 6.83
CA ARG A 497 -26.79 5.60 7.98
C ARG A 497 -25.58 5.49 8.89
N PHE A 498 -25.81 5.50 10.20
CA PHE A 498 -24.79 5.17 11.19
C PHE A 498 -25.24 3.99 12.04
N LEU A 499 -24.51 2.88 11.94
CA LEU A 499 -24.85 1.60 12.55
C LEU A 499 -23.80 1.24 13.60
N ASP A 500 -24.23 0.61 14.69
CA ASP A 500 -23.30 -0.09 15.58
C ASP A 500 -22.84 -1.42 14.95
N ALA A 501 -21.91 -2.11 15.61
CA ALA A 501 -21.38 -3.38 15.12
C ALA A 501 -22.44 -4.51 15.07
N ALA A 502 -23.48 -4.44 15.90
CA ALA A 502 -24.50 -5.48 16.02
C ALA A 502 -25.65 -5.33 14.99
N THR A 503 -25.87 -4.11 14.48
CA THR A 503 -26.96 -3.82 13.57
C THR A 503 -26.63 -4.31 12.14
N PRO A 504 -27.49 -5.15 11.52
CA PRO A 504 -27.32 -5.54 10.12
C PRO A 504 -27.24 -4.35 9.17
N ALA A 505 -26.21 -4.32 8.30
CA ALA A 505 -26.04 -3.26 7.30
C ALA A 505 -26.96 -3.44 6.07
N SER A 506 -27.48 -4.66 5.87
CA SER A 506 -28.36 -5.03 4.76
C SER A 506 -29.55 -5.86 5.26
N THR A 507 -30.66 -5.78 4.52
CA THR A 507 -31.89 -6.56 4.72
C THR A 507 -32.09 -7.65 3.66
N VAL A 508 -31.19 -7.74 2.66
CA VAL A 508 -31.22 -8.76 1.61
C VAL A 508 -29.88 -9.49 1.55
N ALA A 509 -29.89 -10.74 1.10
CA ALA A 509 -28.67 -11.50 0.87
C ALA A 509 -27.85 -10.88 -0.28
N PRO A 510 -26.51 -11.06 -0.30
CA PRO A 510 -25.66 -10.57 -1.38
C PRO A 510 -26.04 -11.17 -2.74
N GLN A 511 -25.59 -10.51 -3.81
CA GLN A 511 -25.50 -11.09 -5.15
C GLN A 511 -24.09 -10.79 -5.66
N ILE A 512 -23.37 -11.81 -6.12
CA ILE A 512 -22.02 -11.62 -6.67
C ILE A 512 -22.14 -10.94 -8.04
N THR A 513 -21.33 -9.90 -8.25
CA THR A 513 -21.34 -9.04 -9.43
C THR A 513 -20.02 -9.07 -10.20
N SER A 514 -19.01 -9.78 -9.68
CA SER A 514 -17.74 -9.98 -10.36
C SER A 514 -17.90 -10.95 -11.54
N PRO A 515 -17.01 -10.87 -12.55
CA PRO A 515 -17.03 -11.80 -13.67
C PRO A 515 -16.85 -13.26 -13.23
N ASP A 516 -17.52 -14.19 -13.92
CA ASP A 516 -17.39 -15.63 -13.72
C ASP A 516 -16.17 -16.26 -14.45
N GLN A 517 -15.29 -15.42 -15.00
CA GLN A 517 -14.07 -15.85 -15.69
C GLN A 517 -12.90 -14.95 -15.31
N ALA A 518 -11.74 -15.56 -15.09
CA ALA A 518 -10.49 -14.85 -14.87
C ALA A 518 -9.32 -15.59 -15.51
N THR A 519 -8.28 -14.85 -15.89
CA THR A 519 -7.05 -15.43 -16.49
C THR A 519 -5.84 -15.00 -15.68
N ALA A 520 -5.09 -15.98 -15.19
CA ALA A 520 -3.79 -15.81 -14.55
C ALA A 520 -2.67 -16.27 -15.48
N ILE A 521 -1.48 -15.71 -15.28
CA ILE A 521 -0.26 -16.15 -15.96
C ILE A 521 0.56 -16.98 -14.97
N LYS A 522 1.03 -18.16 -15.40
CA LYS A 522 1.83 -19.06 -14.55
C LYS A 522 3.06 -18.33 -14.01
N ASN A 523 3.31 -18.49 -12.70
CA ASN A 523 4.42 -17.88 -11.96
C ASN A 523 4.47 -16.34 -12.00
N GLN A 524 3.33 -15.70 -12.23
CA GLN A 524 3.19 -14.25 -12.15
C GLN A 524 2.11 -13.88 -11.13
N VAL A 525 2.16 -12.63 -10.66
CA VAL A 525 1.16 -12.09 -9.75
C VAL A 525 -0.22 -12.08 -10.40
N PHE A 526 -1.23 -12.39 -9.60
CA PHE A 526 -2.61 -12.36 -10.00
C PHE A 526 -3.46 -11.74 -8.91
N ASN A 527 -4.38 -10.85 -9.30
CA ASN A 527 -5.34 -10.20 -8.41
C ASN A 527 -6.73 -10.35 -9.02
N HIS A 528 -7.73 -10.76 -8.24
CA HIS A 528 -9.12 -10.78 -8.68
C HIS A 528 -10.05 -10.46 -7.51
N LEU A 529 -10.74 -9.32 -7.60
CA LEU A 529 -11.64 -8.86 -6.55
C LEU A 529 -13.05 -9.43 -6.75
N ILE A 530 -13.52 -10.21 -5.77
CA ILE A 530 -14.92 -10.63 -5.71
C ILE A 530 -15.76 -9.43 -5.29
N THR A 531 -16.55 -8.89 -6.22
CA THR A 531 -17.54 -7.84 -5.93
C THR A 531 -18.91 -8.45 -5.72
N ALA A 532 -19.69 -7.88 -4.80
CA ALA A 532 -21.06 -8.28 -4.54
C ALA A 532 -21.90 -7.13 -3.99
N SER A 533 -23.22 -7.18 -4.23
CA SER A 533 -24.20 -6.25 -3.69
C SER A 533 -24.47 -6.51 -2.20
N ALA A 534 -25.26 -5.61 -1.60
CA ALA A 534 -25.84 -5.80 -0.26
C ALA A 534 -24.81 -5.92 0.88
N LEU A 535 -23.70 -5.17 0.78
CA LEU A 535 -22.71 -4.96 1.84
C LEU A 535 -22.20 -6.26 2.49
N PRO A 536 -21.55 -7.16 1.72
CA PRO A 536 -20.98 -8.38 2.27
C PRO A 536 -19.94 -8.06 3.35
N THR A 537 -19.93 -8.84 4.43
CA THR A 537 -18.97 -8.70 5.53
C THR A 537 -17.87 -9.75 5.49
N SER A 538 -18.05 -10.83 4.72
CA SER A 538 -17.02 -11.84 4.48
C SER A 538 -17.16 -12.48 3.11
N PHE A 539 -16.07 -13.05 2.63
CA PHE A 539 -15.93 -13.76 1.37
C PHE A 539 -15.23 -15.10 1.58
N ASN A 540 -15.35 -15.99 0.61
CA ASN A 540 -14.59 -17.23 0.56
C ASN A 540 -14.38 -17.66 -0.90
N ALA A 541 -13.35 -18.46 -1.14
CA ALA A 541 -13.07 -19.09 -2.43
C ALA A 541 -12.53 -20.51 -2.21
N GLU A 542 -13.13 -21.48 -2.88
CA GLU A 542 -12.75 -22.90 -2.80
C GLU A 542 -12.31 -23.40 -4.18
N GLY A 543 -11.31 -24.28 -4.23
CA GLY A 543 -10.76 -24.81 -5.48
C GLY A 543 -9.77 -23.88 -6.17
N LEU A 544 -9.19 -22.91 -5.43
CA LEU A 544 -8.14 -22.04 -5.94
C LEU A 544 -6.90 -22.84 -6.40
N PRO A 545 -6.26 -22.46 -7.52
CA PRO A 545 -4.96 -22.98 -7.89
C PRO A 545 -3.90 -22.72 -6.82
N LYS A 546 -2.86 -23.56 -6.80
CA LYS A 546 -1.72 -23.41 -5.89
C LYS A 546 -1.09 -22.02 -6.00
N GLY A 547 -0.81 -21.42 -4.84
CA GLY A 547 -0.16 -20.11 -4.71
C GLY A 547 -1.11 -18.91 -4.78
N LEU A 548 -2.41 -19.14 -5.01
CA LEU A 548 -3.46 -18.14 -4.85
C LEU A 548 -4.21 -18.36 -3.53
N ASP A 549 -4.54 -17.26 -2.85
CA ASP A 549 -5.32 -17.27 -1.61
C ASP A 549 -6.39 -16.18 -1.63
N ILE A 550 -7.43 -16.35 -0.82
CA ILE A 550 -8.53 -15.42 -0.64
C ILE A 550 -8.38 -14.65 0.67
N ASP A 551 -8.31 -13.34 0.58
CA ASP A 551 -8.56 -12.47 1.71
C ASP A 551 -10.07 -12.42 2.01
N THR A 552 -10.48 -13.21 2.98
CA THR A 552 -11.90 -13.35 3.37
C THR A 552 -12.54 -12.05 3.87
N ALA A 553 -11.75 -11.05 4.26
CA ALA A 553 -12.26 -9.75 4.69
C ALA A 553 -12.50 -8.81 3.50
N THR A 554 -11.65 -8.84 2.47
CA THR A 554 -11.74 -7.91 1.33
C THR A 554 -12.40 -8.51 0.09
N GLY A 555 -12.40 -9.84 -0.06
CA GLY A 555 -12.85 -10.52 -1.26
C GLY A 555 -11.77 -10.63 -2.33
N LEU A 556 -10.53 -10.20 -2.04
CA LEU A 556 -9.43 -10.25 -3.00
C LEU A 556 -8.80 -11.65 -3.05
N ILE A 557 -8.91 -12.30 -4.19
CA ILE A 557 -8.07 -13.45 -4.54
C ILE A 557 -6.74 -12.88 -5.04
N SER A 558 -5.63 -13.22 -4.39
CA SER A 558 -4.31 -12.73 -4.76
C SER A 558 -3.22 -13.77 -4.56
N GLY A 559 -2.09 -13.60 -5.24
CA GLY A 559 -0.90 -14.45 -5.06
C GLY A 559 -0.17 -14.68 -6.38
N THR A 560 0.61 -15.76 -6.43
CA THR A 560 1.31 -16.21 -7.63
C THR A 560 0.71 -17.54 -8.08
N ALA A 561 0.22 -17.64 -9.31
CA ALA A 561 -0.38 -18.88 -9.79
C ALA A 561 0.71 -19.91 -10.13
N GLU A 562 0.91 -20.93 -9.29
CA GLU A 562 2.02 -21.88 -9.40
C GLU A 562 1.66 -23.19 -10.14
N ASP A 563 0.36 -23.49 -10.25
CA ASP A 563 -0.10 -24.69 -10.92
C ASP A 563 0.23 -24.70 -12.43
N ASN A 564 0.10 -25.88 -13.03
CA ASN A 564 0.24 -26.02 -14.48
C ASN A 564 -0.88 -25.30 -15.22
N VAL A 565 -0.57 -24.88 -16.46
CA VAL A 565 -1.55 -24.28 -17.36
C VAL A 565 -2.76 -25.19 -17.55
N GLY A 566 -3.95 -24.60 -17.50
CA GLY A 566 -5.22 -25.32 -17.47
C GLY A 566 -6.36 -24.47 -16.94
N SER A 567 -7.55 -25.06 -16.88
CA SER A 567 -8.75 -24.42 -16.35
C SER A 567 -9.12 -25.03 -15.00
N PHE A 568 -9.46 -24.16 -14.05
CA PHE A 568 -9.80 -24.49 -12.67
C PHE A 568 -11.20 -23.97 -12.38
N THR A 569 -12.01 -24.81 -11.74
CA THR A 569 -13.35 -24.44 -11.28
C THR A 569 -13.25 -23.96 -9.84
N VAL A 570 -13.36 -22.65 -9.65
CA VAL A 570 -13.31 -22.01 -8.33
C VAL A 570 -14.75 -21.68 -7.90
N THR A 571 -15.13 -22.02 -6.67
CA THR A 571 -16.41 -21.57 -6.11
C THR A 571 -16.16 -20.38 -5.19
N VAL A 572 -16.65 -19.20 -5.57
CA VAL A 572 -16.56 -17.99 -4.76
C VAL A 572 -17.86 -17.75 -4.02
N SER A 573 -17.78 -17.12 -2.85
CA SER A 573 -18.95 -16.76 -2.05
C SER A 573 -18.82 -15.40 -1.39
N ALA A 574 -19.95 -14.74 -1.17
CA ALA A 574 -20.06 -13.47 -0.44
C ALA A 574 -21.18 -13.58 0.59
N THR A 575 -20.91 -13.20 1.84
CA THR A 575 -21.83 -13.39 2.96
C THR A 575 -22.09 -12.08 3.70
N ASN A 576 -23.34 -11.86 4.06
CA ASN A 576 -23.75 -10.87 5.07
C ASN A 576 -24.64 -11.55 6.13
N SER A 577 -25.19 -10.77 7.06
CA SER A 577 -26.05 -11.30 8.14
C SER A 577 -27.36 -11.95 7.67
N VAL A 578 -27.77 -11.75 6.41
CA VAL A 578 -29.02 -12.27 5.85
C VAL A 578 -28.79 -13.60 5.12
N GLY A 579 -27.62 -13.79 4.50
CA GLY A 579 -27.29 -15.04 3.83
C GLY A 579 -26.00 -14.97 3.03
N THR A 580 -25.75 -16.04 2.29
CA THR A 580 -24.55 -16.24 1.45
C THR A 580 -24.96 -16.42 0.00
N ALA A 581 -24.30 -15.70 -0.90
CA ALA A 581 -24.34 -15.95 -2.33
C ALA A 581 -23.12 -16.76 -2.76
N THR A 582 -23.28 -17.61 -3.77
CA THR A 582 -22.19 -18.39 -4.38
C THR A 582 -22.19 -18.22 -5.89
N GLN A 583 -21.01 -18.29 -6.51
CA GLN A 583 -20.83 -18.29 -7.96
C GLN A 583 -19.65 -19.19 -8.32
N THR A 584 -19.73 -19.85 -9.47
CA THR A 584 -18.60 -20.58 -10.05
C THR A 584 -17.81 -19.66 -10.95
N VAL A 585 -16.49 -19.56 -10.73
CA VAL A 585 -15.53 -18.82 -11.55
C VAL A 585 -14.64 -19.83 -12.30
N SER A 586 -14.57 -19.69 -13.62
CA SER A 586 -13.61 -20.42 -14.46
C SER A 586 -12.29 -19.67 -14.51
N LEU A 587 -11.32 -20.09 -13.68
CA LEU A 587 -9.98 -19.51 -13.63
C LEU A 587 -9.06 -20.27 -14.59
N THR A 588 -8.54 -19.59 -15.61
CA THR A 588 -7.59 -20.18 -16.57
C THR A 588 -6.16 -19.73 -16.26
N ILE A 589 -5.23 -20.66 -16.13
CA ILE A 589 -3.80 -20.39 -16.06
C ILE A 589 -3.19 -20.56 -17.47
N GLN A 590 -2.53 -19.52 -17.96
CA GLN A 590 -1.85 -19.49 -19.26
C GLN A 590 -0.33 -19.34 -19.11
N HIS A 591 0.39 -19.59 -20.21
CA HIS A 591 1.79 -19.20 -20.32
C HIS A 591 1.90 -17.68 -20.44
N ALA A 592 3.06 -17.14 -20.05
CA ALA A 592 3.38 -15.72 -20.16
C ALA A 592 3.46 -15.24 -21.61
#